data_AF-A0ABD0MPB2-F1
#
_entry.id   AF-A0ABD0MPB2-F1
#
_cell.length_a   1.000
_cell.length_b   1.000
_cell.length_c   1.000
_cell.angle_alpha   90.00
_cell.angle_beta   90.00
_cell.angle_gamma   90.00
#
_symmetry.space_group_name_H-M   'P 1'
#
loop_
_entity.id
_entity.type
_entity.pdbx_description
1 polymer ?
#
loop_
_entity_poly.entity_id
_entity_poly.type
_entity_poly.pdbx_seq_one_letter_code
_entity_poly.pdbx_strand_id
1 'polypeptide(L)'
;GGVVYVNYGRREDFEQLRALGVALNGSIAVARVGGGVSFAEKVGHAQEAGHVGVLIYPDPADVPQDPRRLGLHSNAVISEH
;
A
#
# COMPACT_ATOMS: atom_id res chain seq x y z
N GLY A 1 -8.53 -17.78 3.83
CA GLY A 1 -8.03 -16.68 2.98
C GLY A 1 -6.57 -16.43 3.31
N GLY A 2 -5.76 -16.11 2.31
CA GLY A 2 -4.36 -15.71 2.50
C GLY A 2 -4.18 -14.20 2.43
N VAL A 3 -2.94 -13.76 2.48
CA VAL A 3 -2.55 -12.36 2.27
C VAL A 3 -1.72 -12.29 0.99
N VAL A 4 -2.04 -11.34 0.11
CA VAL A 4 -1.35 -11.14 -1.16
C VAL A 4 -0.80 -9.73 -1.20
N TYR A 5 0.50 -9.60 -1.43
CA TYR A 5 1.12 -8.30 -1.66
C TYR A 5 0.84 -7.85 -3.10
N VAL A 6 0.30 -6.65 -3.25
CA VAL A 6 -0.18 -6.11 -4.53
C VAL A 6 0.53 -4.82 -4.92
N ASN A 7 1.74 -4.58 -4.41
CA ASN A 7 2.52 -3.40 -4.72
C ASN A 7 1.74 -2.10 -4.45
N TYR A 8 1.43 -1.27 -5.45
CA TYR A 8 0.63 -0.06 -5.26
C TYR A 8 -0.88 -0.30 -5.50
N GLY A 9 -1.33 -1.50 -5.82
CA GLY A 9 -2.74 -1.77 -6.09
C GLY A 9 -3.25 -1.11 -7.39
N ARG A 10 -2.38 -0.99 -8.39
CA ARG A 10 -2.76 -0.63 -9.76
C ARG A 10 -3.41 -1.82 -10.45
N ARG A 11 -4.18 -1.59 -11.51
CA ARG A 11 -4.83 -2.67 -12.28
C ARG A 11 -3.79 -3.65 -12.84
N GLU A 12 -2.68 -3.13 -13.31
CA GLU A 12 -1.55 -3.89 -13.85
C GLU A 12 -0.90 -4.79 -12.80
N ASP A 13 -0.86 -4.37 -11.53
CA ASP A 13 -0.32 -5.19 -10.43
C ASP A 13 -1.16 -6.47 -10.27
N PHE A 14 -2.50 -6.38 -10.35
CA PHE A 14 -3.39 -7.54 -10.25
C PHE A 14 -3.35 -8.42 -11.51
N GLU A 15 -3.23 -7.82 -12.69
CA GLU A 15 -3.08 -8.55 -13.95
C GLU A 15 -1.79 -9.39 -13.97
N GLN A 16 -0.68 -8.82 -13.50
CA GLN A 16 0.58 -9.54 -13.36
C GLN A 16 0.46 -10.73 -12.38
N LEU A 17 -0.17 -10.51 -11.22
CA LEU A 17 -0.39 -11.59 -10.25
C LEU A 17 -1.24 -12.73 -10.84
N ARG A 18 -2.27 -12.41 -11.63
CA ARG A 18 -3.06 -13.40 -12.36
C ARG A 18 -2.22 -14.15 -13.38
N ALA A 19 -1.38 -13.45 -14.15
CA ALA A 19 -0.48 -14.07 -15.12
C ALA A 19 0.54 -15.01 -14.46
N LEU A 20 0.95 -14.71 -13.23
CA LEU A 20 1.81 -15.55 -12.40
C LEU A 20 1.07 -16.72 -11.72
N GLY A 21 -0.24 -16.84 -11.92
CA GLY A 21 -1.05 -17.91 -11.34
C GLY A 21 -1.35 -17.75 -9.85
N VAL A 22 -1.21 -16.54 -9.31
CA VAL A 22 -1.50 -16.26 -7.89
C VAL A 22 -3.02 -16.31 -7.66
N ALA A 23 -3.45 -17.08 -6.66
CA ALA A 23 -4.85 -17.14 -6.26
C ALA A 23 -5.25 -15.89 -5.47
N LEU A 24 -6.13 -15.06 -6.03
CA LEU A 24 -6.56 -13.78 -5.44
C LEU A 24 -7.89 -13.87 -4.68
N ASN A 25 -8.79 -14.77 -5.10
CA ASN A 25 -10.13 -14.87 -4.53
C ASN A 25 -10.11 -15.21 -3.03
N GLY A 26 -10.86 -14.45 -2.23
CA GLY A 26 -10.99 -14.72 -0.78
C GLY A 26 -9.75 -14.36 0.05
N SER A 27 -8.82 -13.59 -0.52
CA SER A 27 -7.59 -13.14 0.14
C SER A 27 -7.65 -11.65 0.51
N ILE A 28 -6.73 -11.20 1.38
CA ILE A 28 -6.57 -9.78 1.74
C ILE A 28 -5.41 -9.21 0.93
N ALA A 29 -5.64 -8.10 0.22
CA ALA A 29 -4.61 -7.40 -0.51
C ALA A 29 -3.79 -6.49 0.42
N VAL A 30 -2.47 -6.45 0.27
CA VAL A 30 -1.58 -5.52 0.97
C VAL A 30 -0.94 -4.59 -0.04
N ALA A 31 -1.26 -3.30 0.05
CA ALA A 31 -0.83 -2.27 -0.87
C ALA A 31 -0.05 -1.15 -0.18
N ARG A 32 0.89 -0.55 -0.90
CA ARG A 32 1.63 0.64 -0.49
C ARG A 32 0.83 1.90 -0.77
N VAL A 33 1.01 2.93 0.05
CA VAL A 33 0.54 4.29 -0.24
C VAL A 33 1.23 4.83 -1.50
N GLY A 34 0.55 5.67 -2.28
CA GLY A 34 1.11 6.30 -3.47
C GLY A 34 0.94 5.46 -4.74
N GLY A 35 1.87 5.59 -5.69
CA GLY A 35 1.81 4.90 -6.97
C GLY A 35 0.78 5.44 -7.96
N GLY A 36 0.27 6.66 -7.76
CA GLY A 36 -0.69 7.30 -8.67
C GLY A 36 -2.11 6.74 -8.60
N VAL A 37 -2.41 5.96 -7.56
CA VAL A 37 -3.73 5.35 -7.34
C VAL A 37 -4.23 5.78 -5.96
N SER A 38 -5.47 6.26 -5.88
CA SER A 38 -6.10 6.65 -4.62
C SER A 38 -6.44 5.44 -3.75
N PHE A 39 -6.73 5.65 -2.46
CA PHE A 39 -7.17 4.56 -1.57
C PHE A 39 -8.48 3.93 -2.02
N ALA A 40 -9.42 4.74 -2.51
CA ALA A 40 -10.70 4.24 -3.03
C ALA A 40 -10.50 3.35 -4.26
N GLU A 41 -9.64 3.77 -5.20
CA GLU A 41 -9.30 2.96 -6.37
C GLU A 41 -8.59 1.66 -5.99
N LYS A 42 -7.66 1.67 -5.04
CA LYS A 42 -7.02 0.44 -4.54
C LYS A 42 -8.05 -0.56 -4.00
N VAL A 43 -9.03 -0.09 -3.24
CA VAL A 43 -10.13 -0.92 -2.73
C VAL A 43 -10.99 -1.45 -3.87
N GLY A 44 -11.36 -0.59 -4.83
CA GLY A 44 -12.13 -0.98 -6.00
C GLY A 44 -11.43 -2.06 -6.83
N HIS A 45 -10.17 -1.85 -7.18
CA HIS A 45 -9.38 -2.81 -7.95
C HIS A 45 -9.21 -4.14 -7.21
N ALA A 46 -8.95 -4.10 -5.90
CA ALA A 46 -8.81 -5.31 -5.11
C ALA A 46 -10.14 -6.09 -5.03
N GLN A 47 -11.26 -5.41 -4.88
CA GLN A 47 -12.59 -6.04 -4.90
C GLN A 47 -12.87 -6.67 -6.27
N GLU A 48 -12.60 -5.97 -7.37
CA GLU A 48 -12.72 -6.50 -8.74
C GLU A 48 -11.84 -7.74 -8.96
N ALA A 49 -10.66 -7.79 -8.33
CA ALA A 49 -9.75 -8.92 -8.39
C ALA A 49 -10.15 -10.10 -7.47
N GLY A 50 -11.18 -9.95 -6.63
CA GLY A 50 -11.72 -11.00 -5.77
C GLY A 50 -11.19 -11.00 -4.32
N HIS A 51 -10.48 -9.95 -3.92
CA HIS A 51 -10.05 -9.78 -2.53
C HIS A 51 -11.23 -9.41 -1.62
N VAL A 52 -11.18 -9.84 -0.36
CA VAL A 52 -12.22 -9.58 0.65
C VAL A 52 -11.88 -8.42 1.57
N GLY A 53 -10.68 -7.84 1.42
CA GLY A 53 -10.21 -6.70 2.19
C GLY A 53 -8.89 -6.17 1.67
N VAL A 54 -8.54 -4.96 2.09
CA VAL A 54 -7.30 -4.28 1.72
C VAL A 54 -6.63 -3.67 2.95
N LEU A 55 -5.34 -3.96 3.13
CA LEU A 55 -4.45 -3.28 4.06
C LEU A 55 -3.58 -2.30 3.26
N ILE A 56 -3.57 -1.03 3.66
CA ILE A 56 -2.76 0.00 3.01
C ILE A 56 -1.73 0.52 4.02
N TYR A 57 -0.45 0.51 3.65
CA TYR A 57 0.63 0.97 4.54
C TYR A 57 1.56 1.99 3.85
N PRO A 58 2.07 2.99 4.59
CA PRO A 58 3.10 3.89 4.07
C PRO A 58 4.45 3.18 4.09
N ASP A 59 5.02 2.92 2.92
CA ASP A 59 6.31 2.24 2.83
C ASP A 59 7.47 3.23 3.07
N PRO A 60 8.46 2.89 3.91
CA PRO A 60 9.63 3.73 4.16
C PRO A 60 10.43 4.14 2.92
N ALA A 61 10.37 3.38 1.83
CA ALA A 61 11.03 3.74 0.58
C ALA A 61 10.25 4.81 -0.21
N ASP A 62 8.94 4.95 0.02
CA ASP A 62 8.09 6.00 -0.59
C ASP A 62 7.98 7.25 0.29
N VAL A 63 7.99 7.06 1.61
CA VAL A 63 7.83 8.12 2.59
C VAL A 63 9.16 8.29 3.34
N PRO A 64 9.84 9.45 3.20
CA PRO A 64 11.05 9.72 3.95
C PRO A 64 10.78 9.52 5.45
N GLN A 65 11.50 8.57 6.06
CA GLN A 65 11.41 8.31 7.50
C GLN A 65 12.06 9.42 8.35
N ASP A 66 12.55 10.48 7.70
CA ASP A 66 13.14 11.63 8.38
C ASP A 66 12.06 12.71 8.63
N PRO A 67 11.60 12.88 9.89
CA PRO A 67 10.64 13.93 10.24
C PRO A 67 11.16 15.35 9.95
N ARG A 68 12.48 15.54 9.76
CA ARG A 68 13.10 16.84 9.46
C ARG A 68 12.87 17.31 8.04
N ARG A 69 12.47 16.43 7.12
CA ARG A 69 12.18 16.80 5.71
C ARG A 69 10.75 17.28 5.49
N LEU A 70 9.92 17.31 6.54
CA LEU A 70 8.52 17.77 6.48
C LEU A 70 8.38 19.31 6.60
N GLY A 71 9.47 20.08 6.65
CA GLY A 71 9.40 21.54 6.78
C GLY A 71 8.86 22.02 8.14
N LEU A 72 8.88 21.17 9.16
CA LEU A 72 8.53 21.57 10.52
C LEU A 72 9.68 22.37 11.14
N HIS A 73 9.40 23.62 11.48
CA HIS A 73 10.36 24.56 12.07
C HIS A 73 10.99 24.02 13.37
N SER A 74 12.27 24.29 13.55
CA SER A 74 13.25 23.67 14.45
C SER A 74 13.05 23.79 15.97
N ASN A 75 11.83 23.93 16.50
CA ASN A 75 11.62 24.20 17.92
C ASN A 75 11.11 23.03 18.77
N ALA A 76 11.05 21.80 18.25
CA ALA A 76 10.72 20.63 19.05
C ALA A 76 12.00 19.85 19.41
N VAL A 77 12.58 20.19 20.57
CA VAL A 77 13.56 19.34 21.26
C VAL A 77 12.84 18.07 21.72
N ILE A 78 13.26 16.91 21.24
CA ILE A 78 12.91 15.62 21.86
C ILE A 78 14.10 15.16 22.70
N SER A 79 13.91 15.16 24.02
CA SER A 79 14.82 14.54 24.98
C SER A 79 14.54 13.05 24.98
N GLU A 80 15.55 12.23 24.70
CA GLU A 80 15.52 10.80 25.03
C GLU A 80 15.76 10.63 26.53
N HIS A 81 14.88 9.87 27.19
CA HIS A 81 15.13 9.21 28.47
C HIS A 81 14.46 7.84 28.44
#